data_AF-A0A535A5T1-F1
#
_entry.id   AF-A0A535A5T1-F1
#
_cell.length_a   1.000
_cell.length_b   1.000
_cell.length_c   1.000
_cell.angle_alpha   90.00
_cell.angle_beta   90.00
_cell.angle_gamma   90.00
#
_symmetry.space_group_name_H-M   'P 1'
#
loop_
_entity.id
_entity.type
_entity.pdbx_description
1 polymer ?
#
loop_
_entity_poly.entity_id
_entity_poly.type
_entity_poly.pdbx_seq_one_letter_code
_entity_poly.pdbx_strand_id
1 'polypeptide(L)'
;MRCQRAQKWMTAAVDGELSARRRRALDGHLAACAACRRELAVTERMLTALEGLPMEAAVSARLEQATLRRVRLAAADEAERAPASRGARWLPLPAFALATAAVLVLAIGIVRRAGEVPGAPAVRPAPKGDARDVAPAPPPRRVVKGPPPAEPPAKLAEAPDLFVDMPIIRNLDKMTHFEAIQTTTLDDEPATPDGQEPPS
;
A
#
# COMPACT_ATOMS: atom_id res chain seq x y z
N MET A 1 -17.98 29.02 5.83
CA MET A 1 -17.60 27.86 4.98
C MET A 1 -18.61 27.72 3.84
N ARG A 2 -18.19 27.23 2.66
CA ARG A 2 -19.09 26.94 1.53
C ARG A 2 -19.75 25.57 1.68
N CYS A 3 -20.99 25.41 1.22
CA CYS A 3 -21.78 24.16 1.34
C CYS A 3 -21.05 22.94 0.77
N GLN A 4 -20.41 23.06 -0.40
CA GLN A 4 -19.64 21.94 -0.99
C GLN A 4 -18.52 21.43 -0.07
N ARG A 5 -17.87 22.31 0.70
CA ARG A 5 -16.84 21.90 1.67
C ARG A 5 -17.48 21.27 2.90
N ALA A 6 -18.62 21.81 3.35
CA ALA A 6 -19.38 21.22 4.44
C ALA A 6 -19.79 19.79 4.10
N GLN A 7 -20.35 19.56 2.91
CA GLN A 7 -20.73 18.23 2.41
C GLN A 7 -19.57 17.23 2.44
N LYS A 8 -18.39 17.60 1.94
CA LYS A 8 -17.20 16.74 2.02
C LYS A 8 -16.80 16.43 3.47
N TRP A 9 -16.96 17.38 4.38
CA TRP A 9 -16.64 17.18 5.79
C TRP A 9 -17.71 16.40 6.56
N MET A 10 -18.96 16.36 6.08
CA MET A 10 -20.04 15.59 6.71
C MET A 10 -19.74 14.10 6.69
N THR A 11 -19.24 13.54 5.58
CA THR A 11 -18.85 12.12 5.51
C THR A 11 -17.74 11.81 6.52
N ALA A 12 -16.64 12.56 6.51
CA ALA A 12 -15.57 12.38 7.49
C ALA A 12 -16.01 12.65 8.94
N ALA A 13 -17.05 13.46 9.16
CA ALA A 13 -17.60 13.70 10.50
C ALA A 13 -18.44 12.51 11.01
N VAL A 14 -19.16 11.85 10.10
CA VAL A 14 -19.91 10.62 10.38
C VAL A 14 -18.95 9.48 10.73
N ASP A 15 -17.86 9.34 9.98
CA ASP A 15 -16.85 8.28 10.21
C ASP A 15 -15.94 8.57 11.43
N GLY A 16 -16.12 9.71 12.11
CA GLY A 16 -15.30 10.11 13.26
C GLY A 16 -13.88 10.58 12.91
N GLU A 17 -13.56 10.77 11.63
CA GLU A 17 -12.23 11.12 11.13
C GLU A 17 -11.94 12.63 11.12
N LEU A 18 -12.95 13.46 11.43
CA LEU A 18 -12.82 14.90 11.37
C LEU A 18 -12.14 15.47 12.64
N SER A 19 -11.03 16.20 12.47
CA SER A 19 -10.34 16.83 13.60
C SER A 19 -11.23 17.83 14.36
N ALA A 20 -11.00 17.99 15.67
CA ALA A 20 -11.83 18.84 16.53
C ALA A 20 -11.99 20.29 16.04
N ARG A 21 -10.97 20.85 15.38
CA ARG A 21 -11.05 22.20 14.77
C ARG A 21 -12.01 22.20 13.57
N ARG A 22 -11.92 21.20 12.70
CA ARG A 22 -12.78 21.07 11.52
C ARG A 22 -14.21 20.75 11.92
N ARG A 23 -14.40 19.94 12.98
CA ARG A 23 -15.71 19.67 13.56
C ARG A 23 -16.41 20.94 14.02
N ARG A 24 -15.76 21.76 14.83
CA ARG A 24 -16.31 23.07 15.25
C ARG A 24 -16.67 23.98 14.08
N ALA A 25 -15.86 24.02 13.03
CA ALA A 25 -16.14 24.80 11.83
C ALA A 25 -17.33 24.24 11.02
N LEU A 26 -17.50 22.91 10.98
CA LEU A 26 -18.66 22.25 10.40
C LEU A 26 -19.93 22.55 11.21
N ASP A 27 -19.88 22.40 12.53
CA ASP A 27 -21.00 22.67 13.43
C ASP A 27 -21.47 24.13 13.30
N GLY A 28 -20.53 25.08 13.20
CA GLY A 28 -20.85 26.49 12.94
C GLY A 28 -21.54 26.72 11.59
N HIS A 29 -21.19 25.97 10.55
CA HIS A 29 -21.90 26.04 9.27
C HIS A 29 -23.29 25.39 9.35
N LEU A 30 -23.40 24.24 10.03
CA LEU A 30 -24.67 23.55 10.23
C LEU A 30 -25.64 24.40 11.04
N ALA A 31 -25.19 25.22 11.99
CA ALA A 31 -26.05 26.17 12.70
C ALA A 31 -26.72 27.17 11.73
N ALA A 32 -26.01 27.63 10.72
CA ALA A 32 -26.50 28.64 9.76
C ALA A 32 -27.21 28.08 8.52
N CYS A 33 -26.89 26.85 8.09
CA CYS A 33 -27.36 26.31 6.80
C CYS A 33 -28.37 25.16 6.97
N ALA A 34 -29.65 25.45 6.72
CA ALA A 34 -30.73 24.46 6.81
C ALA A 34 -30.62 23.33 5.77
N ALA A 35 -30.07 23.59 4.59
CA ALA A 35 -29.89 22.58 3.55
C ALA A 35 -28.90 21.50 3.99
N CYS A 36 -27.72 21.90 4.47
CA CYS A 36 -26.71 20.96 4.96
C CYS A 36 -27.17 20.19 6.21
N ARG A 37 -27.95 20.81 7.11
CA ARG A 37 -28.57 20.07 8.23
C ARG A 37 -29.50 18.96 7.77
N ARG A 38 -30.34 19.23 6.76
CA ARG A 38 -31.25 18.21 6.21
C ARG A 38 -30.49 17.08 5.56
N GLU A 39 -29.45 17.38 4.79
CA GLU A 39 -28.59 16.37 4.17
C GLU A 39 -27.92 15.48 5.22
N LEU A 40 -27.32 16.07 6.25
CA LEU A 40 -26.71 15.31 7.34
C LEU A 40 -27.72 14.38 8.03
N ALA A 41 -28.90 14.90 8.35
CA ALA A 41 -29.96 14.12 9.00
C ALA A 41 -30.52 12.99 8.13
N VAL A 42 -30.44 13.10 6.79
CA VAL A 42 -30.78 11.99 5.88
C VAL A 42 -29.72 10.90 5.98
N THR A 43 -28.44 11.27 5.93
CA THR A 43 -27.32 10.34 6.05
C THR A 43 -27.31 9.62 7.39
N GLU A 44 -27.48 10.35 8.50
CA GLU A 44 -27.54 9.76 9.85
C GLU A 44 -28.69 8.77 9.98
N ARG A 45 -29.89 9.11 9.47
CA ARG A 45 -31.04 8.18 9.47
C ARG A 45 -30.77 6.91 8.67
N MET A 46 -30.10 7.03 7.53
CA MET A 46 -29.70 5.87 6.72
C MET A 46 -28.76 4.95 7.50
N LEU A 47 -27.77 5.52 8.20
CA LEU A 47 -26.81 4.76 8.98
C LEU A 47 -27.45 4.10 10.19
N THR A 48 -28.31 4.80 10.92
CA THR A 48 -29.09 4.20 12.02
C THR A 48 -29.95 3.04 11.52
N ALA A 49 -30.53 3.13 10.32
CA ALA A 49 -31.28 2.04 9.72
C ALA A 49 -30.39 0.83 9.40
N LEU A 50 -29.15 1.05 8.95
CA LEU A 50 -28.16 -0.01 8.71
C LEU A 50 -27.65 -0.64 10.00
N GLU A 51 -27.44 0.14 11.06
CA GLU A 51 -27.04 -0.34 12.39
C GLU A 51 -28.10 -1.26 13.02
N GLY A 52 -29.38 -1.04 12.70
CA GLY A 52 -30.49 -1.89 13.14
C GLY A 52 -30.60 -3.22 12.39
N LEU A 53 -29.81 -3.45 11.34
CA LEU A 53 -29.80 -4.72 10.63
C LEU A 53 -29.04 -5.78 11.43
N PRO A 54 -29.44 -7.06 11.35
CA PRO A 54 -28.69 -8.13 11.98
C PRO A 54 -27.29 -8.21 11.35
N MET A 55 -26.27 -7.77 12.10
CA MET A 55 -24.87 -7.88 11.68
C MET A 55 -24.37 -9.34 11.71
N GLU A 56 -25.00 -10.20 12.50
CA GLU A 56 -24.64 -11.60 12.60
C GLU A 56 -25.28 -12.41 11.47
N ALA A 57 -24.51 -12.60 10.39
CA ALA A 57 -24.84 -13.58 9.37
C ALA A 57 -24.35 -14.96 9.81
N ALA A 58 -25.25 -15.93 9.89
CA ALA A 58 -24.86 -17.32 10.14
C ALA A 58 -23.98 -17.82 8.99
N VAL A 59 -22.71 -18.08 9.28
CA VAL A 59 -21.77 -18.68 8.33
C VAL A 59 -22.01 -20.19 8.28
N SER A 60 -22.18 -20.74 7.08
CA SER A 60 -22.30 -22.20 6.95
C SER A 60 -21.00 -22.89 7.41
N ALA A 61 -21.12 -23.98 8.17
CA ALA A 61 -19.97 -24.75 8.65
C ALA A 61 -19.02 -25.18 7.52
N ARG A 62 -19.57 -25.44 6.32
CA ARG A 62 -18.77 -25.78 5.12
C ARG A 62 -17.87 -24.62 4.69
N LEU A 63 -18.38 -23.38 4.67
CA LEU A 63 -17.61 -22.21 4.28
C LEU A 63 -16.51 -21.91 5.30
N GLU A 64 -16.84 -22.02 6.59
CA GLU A 64 -15.87 -21.86 7.68
C GLU A 64 -14.73 -22.89 7.56
N GLN A 65 -15.06 -24.18 7.43
CA GLN A 65 -14.08 -25.25 7.29
C GLN A 65 -13.21 -25.08 6.04
N ALA A 66 -13.81 -24.70 4.90
CA ALA A 66 -13.07 -24.45 3.66
C ALA A 66 -12.08 -23.28 3.82
N THR A 67 -12.48 -22.23 4.52
CA THR A 67 -11.65 -21.04 4.78
C THR A 67 -10.49 -21.38 5.72
N LEU A 68 -10.79 -22.02 6.86
CA LEU A 68 -9.77 -22.45 7.81
C LEU A 68 -8.77 -23.43 7.20
N ARG A 69 -9.23 -24.34 6.31
CA ARG A 69 -8.33 -25.23 5.57
C ARG A 69 -7.37 -24.45 4.67
N ARG A 70 -7.84 -23.43 3.96
CA ARG A 70 -6.98 -22.58 3.10
C ARG A 70 -5.96 -21.80 3.93
N VAL A 71 -6.37 -21.22 5.05
CA VAL A 71 -5.46 -20.50 5.97
C VAL A 71 -4.36 -21.42 6.49
N ARG A 72 -4.71 -22.66 6.91
CA ARG A 72 -3.71 -23.65 7.37
C ARG A 72 -2.72 -24.04 6.28
N LEU A 73 -3.21 -24.24 5.05
CA LEU A 73 -2.34 -24.57 3.92
C LEU A 73 -1.41 -23.40 3.59
N ALA A 74 -1.92 -22.17 3.56
CA ALA A 74 -1.09 -20.97 3.34
C ALA A 74 -0.01 -20.80 4.41
N ALA A 75 -0.35 -21.03 5.68
CA ALA A 75 0.61 -20.95 6.79
C ALA A 75 1.68 -22.05 6.72
N ALA A 76 1.32 -23.28 6.30
CA ALA A 76 2.28 -24.36 6.10
C ALA A 76 3.25 -24.04 4.95
N ASP A 77 2.72 -23.54 3.85
CA ASP A 77 3.45 -23.06 2.67
C ASP A 77 4.46 -21.95 3.03
N GLU A 78 4.11 -21.03 3.93
CA GLU A 78 5.01 -19.99 4.43
C GLU A 78 6.10 -20.57 5.35
N ALA A 79 5.75 -21.55 6.18
CA ALA A 79 6.70 -22.21 7.08
C ALA A 79 7.76 -23.02 6.31
N GLU A 80 7.39 -23.66 5.19
CA GLU A 80 8.33 -24.37 4.32
C GLU A 80 9.24 -23.42 3.52
N ARG A 81 8.78 -22.20 3.23
CA ARG A 81 9.56 -21.16 2.54
C ARG A 81 10.42 -20.33 3.48
N ALA A 82 10.23 -20.45 4.80
CA ALA A 82 11.12 -19.82 5.76
C ALA A 82 12.54 -20.36 5.57
N PRO A 83 13.56 -19.50 5.41
CA PRO A 83 14.92 -19.94 5.12
C PRO A 83 15.39 -20.90 6.22
N ALA A 84 16.00 -22.01 5.81
CA ALA A 84 16.58 -23.05 6.66
C ALA A 84 17.77 -22.57 7.53
N SER A 85 17.82 -21.29 7.94
CA SER A 85 18.82 -20.75 8.86
C SER A 85 18.66 -21.26 10.30
N ARG A 86 17.61 -22.06 10.59
CA ARG A 86 17.56 -22.86 11.82
C ARG A 86 18.57 -24.03 11.83
N GLY A 87 19.26 -24.30 10.72
CA GLY A 87 20.45 -25.16 10.68
C GLY A 87 21.72 -24.52 11.24
N ALA A 88 21.77 -23.19 11.42
CA ALA A 88 22.92 -22.50 12.01
C ALA A 88 23.04 -22.71 13.54
N ARG A 89 22.04 -23.32 14.19
CA ARG A 89 22.07 -23.67 15.62
C ARG A 89 22.69 -25.03 15.92
N TRP A 90 23.23 -25.72 14.91
CA TRP A 90 23.97 -26.98 15.08
C TRP A 90 25.48 -26.81 14.90
N LEU A 91 26.03 -25.58 14.94
CA LEU A 91 27.48 -25.45 15.16
C LEU A 91 27.78 -25.85 16.60
N PRO A 92 28.62 -26.86 16.85
CA PRO A 92 28.98 -27.25 18.19
C PRO A 92 29.73 -26.09 18.86
N LEU A 93 29.23 -25.68 20.03
CA LEU A 93 29.80 -24.70 20.98
C LEU A 93 31.35 -24.69 21.13
N PRO A 94 32.12 -25.79 21.00
CA PRO A 94 33.59 -25.73 21.06
C PRO A 94 34.27 -24.85 19.99
N ALA A 95 33.65 -24.60 18.83
CA ALA A 95 34.27 -23.81 17.76
C ALA A 95 34.41 -22.32 18.14
N PHE A 96 33.46 -21.78 18.90
CA PHE A 96 33.53 -20.39 19.39
C PHE A 96 34.54 -20.21 20.53
N ALA A 97 34.79 -21.24 21.34
CA ALA A 97 35.75 -21.18 22.45
C ALA A 97 37.22 -21.12 21.97
N LEU A 98 37.54 -21.77 20.85
CA LEU A 98 38.89 -21.70 20.26
C LEU A 98 39.15 -20.35 19.57
N ALA A 99 38.14 -19.78 18.91
CA ALA A 99 38.25 -18.47 18.27
C ALA A 99 38.45 -17.34 19.29
N THR A 100 37.74 -17.37 20.42
CA THR A 100 37.90 -16.37 21.48
C THR A 100 39.27 -16.46 22.15
N ALA A 101 39.80 -17.67 22.37
CA ALA A 101 41.14 -17.87 22.92
C ALA A 101 42.23 -17.33 21.98
N ALA A 102 42.12 -17.58 20.66
CA ALA A 102 43.08 -17.07 19.67
C ALA A 102 43.08 -15.53 19.61
N VAL A 103 41.90 -14.90 19.66
CA VAL A 103 41.77 -13.44 19.70
C VAL A 103 42.35 -12.85 20.99
N LEU A 104 42.15 -13.50 22.14
CA LEU A 104 42.72 -13.08 23.42
C LEU A 104 44.24 -13.16 23.42
N VAL A 105 44.82 -14.25 22.91
CA VAL A 105 46.28 -14.39 22.78
C VAL A 105 46.85 -13.34 21.84
N LEU A 106 46.17 -13.05 20.72
CA LEU A 106 46.57 -12.00 19.78
C LEU A 106 46.49 -10.60 20.42
N ALA A 107 45.40 -10.31 21.14
CA ALA A 107 45.22 -9.04 21.84
C ALA A 107 46.27 -8.84 22.95
N ILE A 108 46.57 -9.88 23.74
CA ILE A 108 47.62 -9.84 24.76
C ILE A 108 48.99 -9.66 24.10
N GLY A 109 49.26 -10.34 22.98
CA GLY A 109 50.50 -10.18 22.20
C GLY A 109 50.68 -8.76 21.67
N ILE A 110 49.60 -8.14 21.16
CA ILE A 110 49.60 -6.77 20.65
C ILE A 110 49.82 -5.77 21.80
N VAL A 111 49.13 -5.93 22.94
CA VAL A 111 49.29 -5.03 24.10
C VAL A 111 50.71 -5.12 24.70
N ARG A 112 51.33 -6.30 24.69
CA ARG A 112 52.72 -6.47 25.13
C ARG A 112 53.75 -5.91 24.14
N ARG A 113 53.40 -5.78 22.86
CA ARG A 113 54.25 -5.14 21.84
C ARG A 113 54.04 -3.63 21.71
N ALA A 114 52.85 -3.13 22.04
CA ALA A 114 52.47 -1.72 21.91
C ALA A 114 52.77 -0.89 23.17
N GLY A 115 53.91 -1.17 23.84
CA GLY A 115 54.46 -0.33 24.90
C GLY A 115 55.09 0.97 24.42
N GLU A 116 55.09 1.24 23.11
CA GLU A 116 55.52 2.51 22.53
C GLU A 116 54.39 3.07 21.64
N VAL A 117 53.80 4.17 22.10
CA VAL A 117 52.81 4.97 21.36
C VAL A 117 53.57 6.06 20.61
N PRO A 118 53.25 6.29 19.33
CA PRO A 118 52.73 7.63 19.01
C PRO A 118 51.64 7.65 17.94
N GLY A 119 50.65 8.54 18.16
CA GLY A 119 50.06 9.36 17.11
C GLY A 119 48.84 8.81 16.37
N ALA A 120 47.65 9.33 16.73
CA ALA A 120 46.53 9.44 15.78
C ALA A 120 46.89 10.48 14.69
N PRO A 121 46.37 10.38 13.44
CA PRO A 121 45.00 10.88 13.19
C PRO A 121 44.22 10.23 12.01
N ALA A 122 42.99 10.73 11.84
CA ALA A 122 42.20 10.90 10.61
C ALA A 122 41.14 9.82 10.20
N VAL A 123 39.91 10.04 10.68
CA VAL A 123 38.63 10.25 9.95
C VAL A 123 38.40 9.62 8.54
N ARG A 124 37.43 8.66 8.52
CA ARG A 124 36.31 8.35 7.56
C ARG A 124 36.63 7.73 6.17
N PRO A 125 35.71 6.95 5.53
CA PRO A 125 34.23 7.04 5.59
C PRO A 125 33.43 5.72 5.73
N ALA A 126 32.10 5.88 5.82
CA ALA A 126 31.09 4.85 6.00
C ALA A 126 31.02 3.82 4.86
N PRO A 127 30.76 2.54 5.14
CA PRO A 127 30.53 1.54 4.09
C PRO A 127 29.20 1.79 3.39
N LYS A 128 29.26 1.79 2.05
CA LYS A 128 28.10 1.79 1.14
C LYS A 128 27.28 0.53 1.41
N GLY A 129 25.97 0.70 1.56
CA GLY A 129 25.04 -0.42 1.55
C GLY A 129 25.02 -1.04 0.15
N ASP A 130 25.46 -2.29 0.06
CA ASP A 130 25.36 -3.06 -1.17
C ASP A 130 23.88 -3.43 -1.39
N ALA A 131 23.26 -2.71 -2.31
CA ALA A 131 22.07 -3.15 -3.00
C ALA A 131 22.45 -4.31 -3.93
N ARG A 132 22.41 -5.53 -3.42
CA ARG A 132 22.39 -6.78 -4.21
C ARG A 132 21.94 -7.91 -3.30
N ASP A 133 20.64 -8.16 -3.31
CA ASP A 133 20.04 -9.49 -3.49
C ASP A 133 18.52 -9.35 -3.40
N VAL A 134 17.94 -8.72 -4.43
CA VAL A 134 16.53 -8.93 -4.73
C VAL A 134 16.46 -10.28 -5.42
N ALA A 135 15.98 -11.29 -4.70
CA ALA A 135 15.69 -12.61 -5.26
C ALA A 135 14.75 -12.45 -6.48
N PRO A 136 14.97 -13.18 -7.57
CA PRO A 136 14.08 -13.10 -8.73
C PRO A 136 12.66 -13.51 -8.33
N ALA A 137 11.69 -12.68 -8.71
CA ALA A 137 10.28 -12.98 -8.55
C ALA A 137 9.96 -14.35 -9.21
N PRO A 138 9.08 -15.18 -8.61
CA PRO A 138 8.70 -16.45 -9.21
C PRO A 138 8.11 -16.22 -10.61
N PRO A 139 8.36 -17.13 -11.58
CA PRO A 139 7.82 -16.98 -12.92
C PRO A 139 6.29 -16.96 -12.87
N PRO A 140 5.63 -16.12 -13.71
CA PRO A 140 4.18 -16.11 -13.77
C PRO A 140 3.68 -17.51 -14.12
N ARG A 141 2.72 -18.03 -13.33
CA ARG A 141 2.03 -19.28 -13.67
C ARG A 141 1.47 -19.14 -15.08
N ARG A 142 1.91 -20.00 -16.00
CA ARG A 142 1.32 -20.12 -17.33
C ARG A 142 -0.15 -20.48 -17.14
N VAL A 143 -1.02 -19.48 -17.31
CA VAL A 143 -2.43 -19.73 -17.59
C VAL A 143 -2.45 -20.55 -18.86
N VAL A 144 -2.88 -21.82 -18.76
CA VAL A 144 -3.18 -22.61 -19.94
C VAL A 144 -4.32 -21.87 -20.63
N LYS A 145 -3.99 -21.15 -21.71
CA LYS A 145 -4.99 -20.55 -22.60
C LYS A 145 -5.77 -21.73 -23.21
N GLY A 146 -6.91 -22.05 -22.61
CA GLY A 146 -7.93 -22.80 -23.33
C GLY A 146 -8.28 -22.06 -24.62
N PRO A 147 -8.72 -22.77 -25.68
CA PRO A 147 -9.21 -22.11 -26.87
C PRO A 147 -10.25 -21.06 -26.46
N PRO A 148 -10.16 -19.81 -26.97
CA PRO A 148 -11.17 -18.81 -26.68
C PRO A 148 -12.54 -19.39 -27.10
N PRO A 149 -13.60 -19.18 -26.29
CA PRO A 149 -14.94 -19.60 -26.70
C PRO A 149 -15.23 -18.98 -28.06
N ALA A 150 -15.60 -19.83 -29.04
CA ALA A 150 -15.81 -19.42 -30.42
C ALA A 150 -16.96 -18.43 -30.59
N GLU A 151 -17.83 -18.34 -29.58
CA GLU A 151 -18.98 -17.44 -29.58
C GLU A 151 -19.03 -16.66 -28.26
N PRO A 152 -19.27 -15.33 -28.33
CA PRO A 152 -19.49 -14.55 -27.13
C PRO A 152 -20.70 -15.11 -26.37
N PRO A 153 -20.68 -15.12 -25.02
CA PRO A 153 -21.84 -15.48 -24.22
C PRO A 153 -23.07 -14.70 -24.69
N ALA A 154 -24.23 -15.37 -24.84
CA ALA A 154 -25.45 -14.76 -25.38
C ALA A 154 -25.82 -13.40 -24.76
N LYS A 155 -25.54 -13.23 -23.46
CA LYS A 155 -25.74 -11.97 -22.71
C LYS A 155 -24.95 -10.77 -23.25
N LEU A 156 -23.81 -11.00 -23.90
CA LEU A 156 -22.99 -9.96 -24.53
C LEU A 156 -23.42 -9.67 -25.97
N ALA A 157 -24.01 -10.65 -26.66
CA ALA A 157 -24.61 -10.44 -27.98
C ALA A 157 -25.90 -9.60 -27.90
N GLU A 158 -26.63 -9.72 -26.79
CA GLU A 158 -27.85 -8.94 -26.52
C GLU A 158 -27.59 -7.48 -26.13
N ALA A 159 -26.38 -7.13 -25.68
CA ALA A 159 -26.02 -5.79 -25.22
C ALA A 159 -24.58 -5.40 -25.62
N PRO A 160 -24.31 -5.12 -26.91
CA PRO A 160 -22.97 -4.80 -27.40
C PRO A 160 -22.38 -3.51 -26.80
N ASP A 161 -23.23 -2.59 -26.34
CA ASP A 161 -22.81 -1.28 -25.85
C ASP A 161 -22.45 -1.27 -24.34
N LEU A 162 -22.58 -2.40 -23.64
CA LEU A 162 -22.41 -2.51 -22.18
C LEU A 162 -21.04 -2.01 -21.67
N PHE A 163 -20.02 -1.99 -22.53
CA PHE A 163 -18.66 -1.60 -22.18
C PHE A 163 -18.21 -0.26 -22.78
N VAL A 164 -18.99 0.33 -23.68
CA VAL A 164 -18.58 1.53 -24.44
C VAL A 164 -18.47 2.76 -23.53
N ASP A 165 -19.30 2.83 -22.48
CA ASP A 165 -19.32 3.96 -21.53
C ASP A 165 -18.34 3.82 -20.35
N MET A 166 -17.54 2.75 -20.29
CA MET A 166 -16.56 2.63 -19.23
C MET A 166 -15.41 3.64 -19.42
N PRO A 167 -15.07 4.44 -18.39
CA PRO A 167 -13.99 5.44 -18.48
C PRO A 167 -12.65 4.87 -18.91
N ILE A 168 -12.43 3.58 -18.68
CA ILE A 168 -11.20 2.88 -19.05
C ILE A 168 -11.09 2.70 -20.57
N ILE A 169 -12.20 2.44 -21.28
CA ILE A 169 -12.20 2.24 -22.73
C ILE A 169 -12.08 3.58 -23.46
N ARG A 170 -12.75 4.62 -22.96
CA ARG A 170 -12.67 5.99 -23.51
C ARG A 170 -11.26 6.59 -23.50
N ASN A 171 -10.37 6.09 -22.64
CA ASN A 171 -8.99 6.56 -22.55
C ASN A 171 -7.96 5.57 -23.12
N LEU A 172 -8.38 4.42 -23.69
CA LEU A 172 -7.46 3.47 -24.33
C LEU A 172 -6.71 4.11 -25.51
N ASP A 173 -7.37 4.99 -26.26
CA ASP A 173 -6.75 5.74 -27.39
C ASP A 173 -5.75 6.80 -26.92
N LYS A 174 -5.78 7.17 -25.62
CA LYS A 174 -4.74 8.01 -25.03
C LYS A 174 -3.52 7.20 -24.62
N MET A 175 -3.69 5.89 -24.42
CA MET A 175 -2.62 4.97 -24.06
C MET A 175 -1.91 4.38 -25.28
N THR A 176 -2.43 4.52 -26.50
CA THR A 176 -1.73 4.10 -27.73
C THR A 176 -0.59 5.05 -28.11
N HIS A 177 -0.63 6.29 -27.62
CA HIS A 177 0.43 7.29 -27.80
C HIS A 177 1.42 7.34 -26.62
N PHE A 178 1.99 6.19 -26.26
CA PHE A 178 2.98 6.05 -25.16
C PHE A 178 4.24 6.92 -25.34
N GLU A 179 4.60 7.28 -26.57
CA GLU A 179 5.78 8.10 -26.86
C GLU A 179 5.68 9.53 -26.31
N ALA A 180 4.47 10.06 -26.11
CA ALA A 180 4.28 11.39 -25.54
C ALA A 180 4.54 11.45 -24.02
N ILE A 181 4.49 10.31 -23.32
CA ILE A 181 4.61 10.26 -21.85
C ILE A 181 6.09 10.25 -21.40
N GLN A 182 7.04 9.89 -22.28
CA GLN A 182 8.45 9.86 -21.89
C GLN A 182 9.14 11.24 -21.88
N THR A 183 8.53 12.28 -22.47
CA THR A 183 9.15 13.61 -22.57
C THR A 183 8.52 14.67 -21.68
N THR A 184 7.41 14.38 -21.00
CA THR A 184 6.80 15.32 -20.04
C THR A 184 7.18 14.92 -18.61
N THR A 185 8.20 15.57 -18.06
CA THR A 185 8.39 15.64 -16.62
C THR A 185 7.17 16.32 -16.00
N LEU A 186 6.71 15.80 -14.86
CA LEU A 186 5.45 16.20 -14.18
C LEU A 186 5.43 17.65 -13.64
N ASP A 187 6.40 18.49 -14.02
CA ASP A 187 6.62 19.84 -13.51
C ASP A 187 6.27 20.96 -14.51
N ASP A 188 5.87 20.63 -15.76
CA ASP A 188 5.42 21.62 -16.74
C ASP A 188 3.89 21.78 -16.71
N GLU A 189 3.36 22.36 -15.62
CA GLU A 189 2.13 23.14 -15.75
C GLU A 189 2.48 24.45 -16.49
N PRO A 190 1.95 24.71 -17.70
CA PRO A 190 2.03 26.06 -18.23
C PRO A 190 1.19 26.96 -17.33
N ALA A 191 1.88 27.80 -16.57
CA ALA A 191 1.30 28.92 -15.86
C ALA A 191 0.37 29.68 -16.82
N THR A 192 -0.93 29.65 -16.55
CA THR A 192 -1.90 30.56 -17.17
C THR A 192 -1.40 31.99 -16.95
N PRO A 193 -1.05 32.75 -18.00
CA PRO A 193 -0.70 34.15 -17.83
C PRO A 193 -1.98 34.94 -17.52
N ASP A 194 -1.88 35.73 -16.46
CA ASP A 194 -2.83 36.76 -16.07
C ASP A 194 -3.21 37.67 -17.24
N GLY A 195 -4.50 38.07 -17.25
CA GLY A 195 -4.91 39.40 -17.70
C GLY A 195 -5.04 39.63 -19.19
N GLN A 196 -6.27 39.52 -19.71
CA GLN A 196 -6.72 40.42 -20.76
C GLN A 196 -8.23 40.66 -20.63
N GLU A 197 -8.61 41.86 -20.16
CA GLU A 197 -9.94 42.43 -20.35
C GLU A 197 -10.26 42.56 -21.85
N PRO A 198 -11.51 42.32 -22.29
CA PRO A 198 -11.93 42.68 -23.63
C PRO A 198 -12.16 44.21 -23.74
N PRO A 199 -11.75 44.86 -24.86
CA PRO A 199 -11.98 46.28 -25.06
C PRO A 199 -13.44 46.61 -25.36
N SER A 200 -13.78 47.85 -24.96
CA SER A 200 -15.00 48.66 -25.08
C SER A 200 -16.05 48.29 -26.13
#